data_AF-A0A3B1CTQ1-F1
#
_entry.id   AF-A0A3B1CTQ1-F1
#
_cell.length_a   1.000
_cell.length_b   1.000
_cell.length_c   1.000
_cell.angle_alpha   90.00
_cell.angle_beta   90.00
_cell.angle_gamma   90.00
#
_symmetry.space_group_name_H-M   'P 1'
#
loop_
_entity.id
_entity.type
_entity.pdbx_description
1 polymer ?
#
loop_
_entity_poly.entity_id
_entity_poly.type
_entity_poly.pdbx_seq_one_letter_code
_entity_poly.pdbx_strand_id
1 'polypeptide(L)'
;MMLHRLKLKVVYGDELNKDKKAKRLKMRVILIAGFAVFIPFLAITYMLWTETRVGKLLIIGLLSALSCVPVVLYAYAKGFGKPLKTLWKERPEELKWLGIKIGFFYGFVLYWMILGIVEFLFGYQSFRAALISFVASAAARDGFEIGYLRARDTGKNIKMTIFPDHRPLSEMFPVAPQKILLLVSTALLGGAVTGSVLGPMLPNPMHQALAIGLIVGGVSTLSYAWALDVPPSKKTLIRYFIWPGFTMGITYFLILAYLLRIVFEIKLPPASDFGLLMAISAGWLTLESLFIAYLQWGKTKAPAIASEEKVRQVPT
;
A
#
# COMPACT_ATOMS: atom_id res chain seq x y z
N MET A 1 3.59 2.43 -4.21
CA MET A 1 2.98 3.28 -3.15
C MET A 1 2.15 2.52 -2.13
N MET A 2 1.95 1.20 -2.26
CA MET A 2 1.28 0.37 -1.24
C MET A 2 2.26 -0.45 -0.39
N LEU A 3 3.52 -0.48 -0.83
CA LEU A 3 4.66 -1.02 -0.12
C LEU A 3 4.77 -0.58 1.36
N HIS A 4 4.38 0.65 1.71
CA HIS A 4 4.42 1.07 3.12
C HIS A 4 3.46 0.26 3.98
N ARG A 5 2.25 0.01 3.47
CA ARG A 5 1.22 -0.80 4.16
C ARG A 5 1.65 -2.25 4.29
N LEU A 6 2.40 -2.76 3.31
CA LEU A 6 2.99 -4.10 3.36
C LEU A 6 4.04 -4.20 4.46
N LYS A 7 4.99 -3.26 4.51
CA LYS A 7 6.02 -3.23 5.56
C LYS A 7 5.43 -3.08 6.95
N LEU A 8 4.50 -2.14 7.15
CA LEU A 8 3.89 -1.88 8.45
C LEU A 8 3.23 -3.12 9.06
N LYS A 9 2.58 -3.93 8.23
CA LYS A 9 1.85 -5.10 8.71
C LYS A 9 2.68 -6.37 8.79
N VAL A 10 3.50 -6.64 7.77
CA VAL A 10 4.27 -7.89 7.70
C VAL A 10 5.51 -7.81 8.57
N VAL A 11 6.16 -6.64 8.63
CA VAL A 11 7.44 -6.48 9.34
C VAL A 11 7.25 -5.94 10.76
N TYR A 12 6.20 -5.15 11.01
CA TYR A 12 6.04 -4.37 12.26
C TYR A 12 4.65 -4.50 12.93
N GLY A 13 3.75 -5.33 12.40
CA GLY A 13 2.33 -5.32 12.79
C GLY A 13 2.02 -5.79 14.22
N ASP A 14 2.96 -6.46 14.87
CA ASP A 14 2.70 -7.14 16.15
C ASP A 14 2.82 -6.22 17.38
N GLU A 15 3.53 -5.09 17.29
CA GLU A 15 3.72 -4.19 18.44
C GLU A 15 2.48 -3.36 18.78
N LEU A 16 1.78 -2.85 17.76
CA LEU A 16 0.57 -2.05 17.95
C LEU A 16 -0.61 -2.89 18.48
N ASN A 17 -0.66 -4.17 18.12
CA ASN A 17 -1.74 -5.06 18.56
C ASN A 17 -1.69 -5.36 20.07
N LYS A 18 -0.54 -5.15 20.73
CA LYS A 18 -0.36 -5.36 22.16
C LYS A 18 -0.83 -4.17 23.00
N ASP A 19 -0.89 -2.96 22.45
CA ASP A 19 -1.27 -1.74 23.18
C ASP A 19 -2.77 -1.38 23.00
N LYS A 20 -3.59 -1.70 24.02
CA LYS A 20 -5.03 -1.40 24.03
C LYS A 20 -5.34 0.11 24.01
N LYS A 21 -4.50 0.95 24.64
CA LYS A 21 -4.73 2.40 24.70
C LYS A 21 -4.47 3.03 23.33
N ALA A 22 -3.38 2.64 22.68
CA ALA A 22 -3.05 3.08 21.33
C ALA A 22 -4.11 2.65 20.31
N LYS A 23 -4.67 1.43 20.43
CA LYS A 23 -5.76 0.97 19.57
C LYS A 23 -7.02 1.84 19.70
N ARG A 24 -7.41 2.24 20.91
CA ARG A 24 -8.56 3.15 21.10
C ARG A 24 -8.28 4.54 20.52
N LEU A 25 -7.09 5.08 20.75
CA LEU A 25 -6.70 6.38 20.21
C LEU A 25 -6.71 6.36 18.67
N LYS A 26 -6.16 5.30 18.07
CA LYS A 26 -6.19 5.08 16.63
C LYS A 26 -7.61 5.09 16.06
N MET A 27 -8.54 4.36 16.68
CA MET A 27 -9.94 4.34 16.23
C MET A 27 -10.58 5.73 16.31
N ARG A 28 -10.29 6.51 17.36
CA ARG A 28 -10.77 7.90 17.47
C ARG A 28 -10.19 8.80 16.38
N VAL A 29 -8.88 8.72 16.13
CA VAL A 29 -8.20 9.51 15.10
C VAL A 29 -8.77 9.19 13.71
N ILE A 30 -8.98 7.91 13.40
CA ILE A 30 -9.57 7.48 12.13
C ILE A 30 -10.99 8.04 11.97
N LEU A 31 -11.81 7.93 13.02
CA LEU A 31 -13.19 8.43 12.99
C LEU A 31 -13.23 9.96 12.80
N ILE A 32 -12.43 10.70 13.57
CA ILE A 32 -12.34 12.16 13.44
C ILE A 32 -11.88 12.56 12.04
N ALA A 33 -10.86 11.89 11.50
CA ALA A 33 -10.36 12.16 10.16
C ALA A 33 -11.44 11.96 9.08
N GLY A 34 -12.19 10.85 9.15
CA GLY A 34 -13.30 10.59 8.23
C GLY A 34 -14.37 11.67 8.30
N PHE A 35 -14.85 12.02 9.50
CA PHE A 35 -15.89 13.04 9.68
C PHE A 35 -15.42 14.44 9.28
N ALA A 36 -14.19 14.82 9.64
CA ALA A 36 -13.65 16.14 9.35
C ALA A 36 -13.50 16.39 7.84
N VAL A 37 -13.21 15.35 7.06
CA VAL A 37 -13.13 15.44 5.59
C VAL A 37 -14.52 15.32 4.95
N PHE A 38 -15.42 14.51 5.51
CA PHE A 38 -16.74 14.27 4.93
C PHE A 38 -17.56 15.54 4.71
N ILE A 39 -17.71 16.38 5.74
CA ILE A 39 -18.55 17.59 5.71
C ILE A 39 -18.10 18.59 4.63
N PRO A 40 -16.82 19.04 4.59
CA PRO A 40 -16.38 19.97 3.55
C PRO A 40 -16.44 19.37 2.16
N PHE A 41 -16.16 18.07 2.00
CA PHE A 41 -16.26 17.43 0.69
C PHE A 41 -17.69 17.29 0.20
N LEU A 42 -18.65 17.04 1.09
CA LEU A 42 -20.05 17.05 0.73
C LEU A 42 -20.41 18.40 0.09
N ALA A 43 -20.10 19.52 0.77
CA ALA A 43 -20.34 20.86 0.26
C ALA A 43 -19.64 21.14 -1.09
N ILE A 44 -18.36 20.80 -1.20
CA ILE A 44 -17.58 20.99 -2.44
C ILE A 44 -18.17 20.17 -3.60
N THR A 45 -18.59 18.93 -3.34
CA THR A 45 -19.17 18.07 -4.39
C THR A 45 -20.51 18.56 -4.91
N TYR A 46 -21.29 19.27 -4.09
CA TYR A 46 -22.52 19.94 -4.52
C TYR A 46 -22.24 21.20 -5.35
N MET A 47 -21.15 21.91 -5.09
CA MET A 47 -20.78 23.15 -5.78
C MET A 47 -19.99 22.93 -7.08
N LEU A 48 -19.38 21.75 -7.28
CA LEU A 48 -18.58 21.45 -8.47
C LEU A 48 -19.45 21.15 -9.70
N TRP A 49 -19.66 22.19 -10.51
CA TRP A 49 -20.17 22.06 -11.89
C TRP A 49 -18.98 21.88 -12.84
N THR A 50 -18.87 20.70 -13.43
CA THR A 50 -17.86 20.40 -14.46
C THR A 50 -18.55 19.63 -15.58
N GLU A 51 -18.35 20.08 -16.82
CA GLU A 51 -19.05 19.54 -17.98
C GLU A 51 -18.53 18.17 -18.41
N THR A 52 -17.24 17.88 -18.15
CA THR A 52 -16.63 16.59 -18.52
C THR A 52 -16.48 15.65 -17.31
N ARG A 53 -16.89 14.39 -17.49
CA ARG A 53 -16.81 13.34 -16.47
C ARG A 53 -15.38 13.14 -15.95
N VAL A 54 -14.41 13.09 -16.87
CA VAL A 54 -12.99 12.88 -16.54
C VAL A 54 -12.42 14.06 -15.75
N GLY A 55 -12.72 15.30 -16.16
CA GLY A 55 -12.29 16.50 -15.45
C GLY A 55 -12.83 16.54 -14.02
N LYS A 56 -14.11 16.19 -13.84
CA LYS A 56 -14.74 16.09 -12.52
C LYS A 56 -14.04 15.07 -11.61
N LEU A 57 -13.75 13.88 -12.12
CA LEU A 57 -13.10 12.81 -11.34
C LEU A 57 -11.66 13.18 -10.98
N LEU A 58 -10.90 13.78 -11.90
CA LEU A 58 -9.54 14.24 -11.64
C LEU A 58 -9.50 15.32 -10.56
N ILE A 59 -10.37 16.33 -10.65
CA ILE A 59 -10.44 17.41 -9.65
C ILE A 59 -10.81 16.85 -8.29
N ILE A 60 -11.81 15.97 -8.21
CA ILE A 60 -12.21 15.35 -6.95
C ILE A 60 -11.07 14.48 -6.40
N GLY A 61 -10.35 13.75 -7.24
CA GLY A 61 -9.19 12.96 -6.84
C GLY A 61 -8.04 13.81 -6.31
N LEU A 62 -7.73 14.93 -6.95
CA LEU A 62 -6.73 15.89 -6.50
C LEU A 62 -7.11 16.53 -5.17
N LEU A 63 -8.38 16.95 -5.04
CA LEU A 63 -8.89 17.48 -3.78
C LEU A 63 -8.81 16.43 -2.66
N SER A 64 -9.23 15.19 -2.95
CA SER A 64 -9.12 14.06 -2.01
C SER A 64 -7.67 13.88 -1.54
N ALA A 65 -6.72 13.87 -2.48
CA ALA A 65 -5.29 13.77 -2.19
C ALA A 65 -4.78 14.93 -1.31
N LEU A 66 -5.16 16.18 -1.63
CA LEU A 66 -4.78 17.37 -0.86
C LEU A 66 -5.36 17.32 0.56
N SER A 67 -6.60 16.87 0.72
CA SER A 67 -7.24 16.75 2.03
C SER A 67 -6.62 15.69 2.93
N CYS A 68 -6.01 14.65 2.33
CA CYS A 68 -5.30 13.62 3.07
C CYS A 68 -3.99 14.12 3.68
N VAL A 69 -3.34 15.13 3.12
CA VAL A 69 -2.08 15.68 3.64
C VAL A 69 -2.19 16.12 5.11
N PRO A 70 -3.08 17.06 5.49
CA PRO A 70 -3.21 17.47 6.89
C PRO A 70 -3.69 16.33 7.80
N VAL A 71 -4.54 15.44 7.28
CA VAL A 71 -5.04 14.27 8.02
C VAL A 71 -3.91 13.33 8.42
N VAL A 72 -3.03 12.98 7.48
CA VAL A 72 -1.90 12.08 7.73
C VAL A 72 -0.91 12.73 8.70
N LEU A 73 -0.61 14.02 8.55
CA LEU A 73 0.28 14.75 9.45
C LEU A 73 -0.27 14.81 10.88
N TYR A 74 -1.56 15.09 11.02
CA TYR A 74 -2.24 15.08 12.31
C TYR A 74 -2.21 13.69 12.96
N ALA A 75 -2.56 12.66 12.19
CA ALA A 75 -2.58 11.28 12.67
C ALA A 75 -1.18 10.79 13.07
N TYR A 76 -0.15 11.16 12.30
CA TYR A 76 1.25 10.89 12.62
C TYR A 76 1.66 11.54 13.94
N ALA A 77 1.38 12.84 14.13
CA ALA A 77 1.69 13.53 15.38
C ALA A 77 0.99 12.89 16.59
N LYS A 78 -0.27 12.49 16.43
CA LYS A 78 -1.03 11.77 17.47
C LYS A 78 -0.50 10.36 17.75
N GLY A 79 -0.06 9.64 16.71
CA GLY A 79 0.60 8.33 16.85
C GLY A 79 1.94 8.45 17.57
N PHE A 80 2.70 9.51 17.24
CA PHE A 80 4.00 9.77 17.84
C PHE A 80 3.88 10.24 19.30
N GLY A 81 2.80 10.93 19.66
CA GLY A 81 2.57 11.46 21.00
C GLY A 81 3.23 12.82 21.26
N LYS A 82 3.67 13.53 20.21
CA LYS A 82 4.23 14.89 20.29
C LYS A 82 3.39 15.89 19.48
N PRO A 83 3.38 17.19 19.84
CA PRO A 83 2.72 18.20 19.04
C PRO A 83 3.43 18.38 17.69
N LEU A 84 2.64 18.60 16.63
CA LEU A 84 3.14 18.71 15.25
C LEU A 84 4.20 19.81 15.09
N LYS A 85 4.05 20.94 15.80
CA LYS A 85 5.02 22.05 15.78
C LYS A 85 6.41 21.62 16.26
N THR A 86 6.49 20.76 17.27
CA THR A 86 7.75 20.23 17.76
C THR A 86 8.35 19.24 16.77
N LEU A 87 7.53 18.34 16.22
CA LEU A 87 7.97 17.39 15.20
C LEU A 87 8.47 18.08 13.93
N TRP A 88 7.86 19.21 13.54
CA TRP A 88 8.29 19.99 12.38
C TRP A 88 9.66 20.64 12.56
N LYS A 89 10.03 20.95 13.81
CA LYS A 89 11.38 21.43 14.15
C LYS A 89 12.38 20.29 14.23
N GLU A 90 12.00 19.16 14.84
CA GLU A 90 12.89 18.02 15.04
C GLU A 90 13.13 17.23 13.74
N ARG A 91 12.11 17.08 12.88
CA ARG A 91 12.11 16.17 11.72
C ARG A 91 11.31 16.71 10.53
N PRO A 92 11.68 17.87 9.95
CA PRO A 92 10.93 18.49 8.85
C PRO A 92 10.90 17.62 7.59
N GLU A 93 11.99 16.93 7.26
CA GLU A 93 12.07 16.11 6.04
C GLU A 93 11.15 14.89 6.09
N GLU A 94 11.07 14.22 7.25
CA GLU A 94 10.18 13.09 7.47
C GLU A 94 8.71 13.50 7.30
N LEU A 95 8.33 14.66 7.84
CA LEU A 95 6.97 15.17 7.71
C LEU A 95 6.64 15.60 6.27
N LYS A 96 7.57 16.26 5.55
CA LYS A 96 7.40 16.58 4.13
C LYS A 96 7.21 15.31 3.30
N TRP A 97 8.05 14.30 3.52
CA TRP A 97 7.96 13.03 2.84
C TRP A 97 6.61 12.33 3.11
N LEU A 98 6.18 12.32 4.36
CA LEU A 98 4.92 11.72 4.78
C LEU A 98 3.71 12.44 4.18
N GLY A 99 3.72 13.78 4.18
CA GLY A 99 2.70 14.59 3.53
C GLY A 99 2.62 14.33 2.02
N ILE A 100 3.77 14.33 1.32
CA ILE A 100 3.81 14.14 -0.14
C ILE A 100 3.48 12.70 -0.53
N LYS A 101 4.17 11.71 0.04
CA LYS A 101 4.02 10.30 -0.41
C LYS A 101 2.77 9.63 0.15
N ILE A 102 2.50 9.79 1.45
CA ILE A 102 1.37 9.11 2.11
C ILE A 102 0.10 9.96 2.06
N GLY A 103 0.22 11.27 2.30
CA GLY A 103 -0.91 12.19 2.20
C GLY A 103 -1.39 12.33 0.75
N PHE A 104 -0.55 12.92 -0.10
CA PHE A 104 -0.95 13.29 -1.45
C PHE A 104 -1.02 12.07 -2.38
N PHE A 105 0.12 11.49 -2.74
CA PHE A 105 0.09 10.50 -3.81
C PHE A 105 -0.61 9.18 -3.41
N TYR A 106 -0.41 8.67 -2.19
CA TYR A 106 -1.14 7.49 -1.75
C TYR A 106 -2.63 7.76 -1.57
N GLY A 107 -3.02 8.95 -1.07
CA GLY A 107 -4.41 9.40 -1.06
C GLY A 107 -5.02 9.43 -2.46
N PHE A 108 -4.26 9.91 -3.46
CA PHE A 108 -4.67 9.90 -4.86
C PHE A 108 -4.86 8.48 -5.40
N VAL A 109 -3.92 7.56 -5.14
CA VAL A 109 -4.03 6.15 -5.55
C VAL A 109 -5.22 5.46 -4.88
N LEU A 110 -5.44 5.69 -3.58
CA LEU A 110 -6.58 5.16 -2.83
C LEU A 110 -7.92 5.67 -3.37
N TYR A 111 -7.99 6.92 -3.82
CA TYR A 111 -9.18 7.47 -4.45
C TYR A 111 -9.58 6.66 -5.70
N TRP A 112 -8.63 6.40 -6.60
CA TRP A 112 -8.89 5.57 -7.78
C TRP A 112 -9.29 4.14 -7.43
N MET A 113 -8.65 3.54 -6.42
CA MET A 113 -9.03 2.22 -5.93
C MET A 113 -10.48 2.18 -5.45
N ILE A 114 -10.88 3.16 -4.64
CA ILE A 114 -12.22 3.21 -4.05
C ILE A 114 -13.27 3.50 -5.12
N LEU A 115 -12.97 4.36 -6.09
CA LEU A 115 -13.80 4.53 -7.28
C LEU A 115 -13.95 3.22 -8.06
N GLY A 116 -12.86 2.50 -8.29
CA GLY A 116 -12.88 1.19 -8.95
C GLY A 116 -13.78 0.21 -8.20
N ILE A 117 -13.68 0.12 -6.87
CA ILE A 117 -14.56 -0.71 -6.03
C ILE A 117 -16.03 -0.31 -6.23
N VAL A 118 -16.35 0.98 -6.08
CA VAL A 118 -17.76 1.41 -6.07
C VAL A 118 -18.40 1.37 -7.45
N GLU A 119 -17.63 1.63 -8.51
CA GLU A 119 -18.15 1.59 -9.86
C GLU A 119 -18.21 0.15 -10.41
N PHE A 120 -17.18 -0.67 -10.22
CA PHE A 120 -17.17 -2.06 -10.73
C PHE A 120 -17.95 -3.06 -9.86
N LEU A 121 -17.93 -2.92 -8.53
CA LEU A 121 -18.57 -3.90 -7.64
C LEU A 121 -19.99 -3.52 -7.23
N PHE A 122 -20.31 -2.22 -7.21
CA PHE A 122 -21.60 -1.75 -6.71
C PHE A 122 -22.41 -0.94 -7.74
N GLY A 123 -21.80 -0.44 -8.82
CA GLY A 123 -22.50 0.35 -9.85
C GLY A 123 -23.07 1.69 -9.36
N TYR A 124 -22.66 2.18 -8.17
CA TYR A 124 -23.30 3.33 -7.52
C TYR A 124 -22.50 4.63 -7.69
N GLN A 125 -23.06 5.61 -8.40
CA GLN A 125 -22.42 6.93 -8.61
C GLN A 125 -22.61 7.91 -7.42
N SER A 126 -23.50 7.59 -6.47
CA SER A 126 -24.03 8.54 -5.48
C SER A 126 -23.19 8.73 -4.21
N PHE A 127 -22.15 7.91 -3.98
CA PHE A 127 -21.41 7.90 -2.70
C PHE A 127 -20.12 8.74 -2.65
N ARG A 128 -19.92 9.69 -3.58
CA ARG A 128 -18.62 10.38 -3.79
C ARG A 128 -18.00 11.01 -2.53
N ALA A 129 -18.78 11.69 -1.69
CA ALA A 129 -18.29 12.29 -0.45
C ALA A 129 -17.89 11.22 0.60
N ALA A 130 -18.63 10.11 0.66
CA ALA A 130 -18.30 8.97 1.52
C ALA A 130 -17.01 8.25 1.06
N LEU A 131 -16.74 8.21 -0.25
CA LEU A 131 -15.48 7.63 -0.76
C LEU A 131 -14.26 8.38 -0.22
N ILE A 132 -14.33 9.71 -0.19
CA ILE A 132 -13.22 10.57 0.20
C ILE A 132 -12.99 10.49 1.72
N SER A 133 -14.07 10.37 2.51
CA SER A 133 -13.92 10.10 3.95
C SER A 133 -13.29 8.73 4.23
N PHE A 134 -13.55 7.72 3.40
CA PHE A 134 -12.84 6.43 3.46
C PHE A 134 -11.35 6.56 3.11
N VAL A 135 -11.02 7.31 2.04
CA VAL A 135 -9.61 7.58 1.67
C VAL A 135 -8.89 8.27 2.83
N ALA A 136 -9.48 9.33 3.39
CA ALA A 136 -8.92 10.06 4.52
C ALA A 136 -8.77 9.19 5.77
N SER A 137 -9.74 8.33 6.06
CA SER A 137 -9.69 7.37 7.17
C SER A 137 -8.56 6.35 6.99
N ALA A 138 -8.35 5.85 5.77
CA ALA A 138 -7.27 4.94 5.45
C ALA A 138 -5.90 5.62 5.55
N ALA A 139 -5.78 6.86 5.06
CA ALA A 139 -4.57 7.66 5.18
C ALA A 139 -4.25 7.99 6.65
N ALA A 140 -5.26 8.37 7.46
CA ALA A 140 -5.13 8.60 8.89
C ALA A 140 -4.64 7.37 9.65
N ARG A 141 -5.20 6.20 9.31
CA ARG A 141 -4.77 4.92 9.89
C ARG A 141 -3.28 4.70 9.66
N ASP A 142 -2.83 4.80 8.41
CA ASP A 142 -1.44 4.53 8.03
C ASP A 142 -0.50 5.58 8.67
N GLY A 143 -0.88 6.86 8.67
CA GLY A 143 -0.13 7.93 9.34
C GLY A 143 0.04 7.69 10.84
N PHE A 144 -1.03 7.26 11.53
CA PHE A 144 -0.97 6.93 12.96
C PHE A 144 -0.04 5.73 13.24
N GLU A 145 -0.16 4.65 12.46
CA GLU A 145 0.68 3.45 12.62
C GLU A 145 2.17 3.80 12.45
N ILE A 146 2.51 4.64 11.45
CA ILE A 146 3.90 5.10 11.22
C ILE A 146 4.39 5.93 12.42
N GLY A 147 3.61 6.92 12.88
CA GLY A 147 4.00 7.76 14.01
C GLY A 147 4.19 6.96 15.31
N TYR A 148 3.31 5.98 15.55
CA TYR A 148 3.38 5.10 16.72
C TYR A 148 4.65 4.25 16.77
N LEU A 149 5.05 3.69 15.62
CA LEU A 149 6.27 2.89 15.52
C LEU A 149 7.51 3.78 15.63
N ARG A 150 7.52 4.96 15.00
CA ARG A 150 8.65 5.91 15.08
C ARG A 150 8.90 6.46 16.48
N ALA A 151 7.86 6.63 17.29
CA ALA A 151 8.04 7.03 18.69
C ALA A 151 8.76 5.98 19.55
N ARG A 152 8.75 4.70 19.12
CA ARG A 152 9.36 3.57 19.84
C ARG A 152 10.72 3.18 19.30
N ASP A 153 11.08 3.68 18.11
CA ASP A 153 12.39 3.52 17.50
C ASP A 153 13.45 4.35 18.25
N THR A 154 13.92 3.82 19.39
CA THR A 154 14.84 4.50 20.33
C THR A 154 16.32 4.31 19.99
N GLY A 155 16.64 3.86 18.77
CA GLY A 155 18.02 3.76 18.26
C GLY A 155 18.92 2.68 18.90
N LYS A 156 18.47 1.99 19.97
CA LYS A 156 19.27 0.96 20.68
C LYS A 156 18.96 -0.48 20.32
N ASN A 157 17.82 -0.76 19.70
CA ASN A 157 17.47 -2.12 19.26
C ASN A 157 16.76 -2.04 17.92
N ILE A 158 17.54 -2.34 16.87
CA ILE A 158 17.13 -2.38 15.47
C ILE A 158 16.70 -0.98 15.03
N LYS A 159 17.54 -0.28 14.25
CA LYS A 159 17.07 0.80 13.37
C LYS A 159 15.92 0.18 12.57
N MET A 160 14.69 0.37 13.05
CA MET A 160 13.55 -0.13 12.33
C MET A 160 13.60 0.69 11.05
N THR A 161 13.80 0.02 9.91
CA THR A 161 13.71 0.65 8.60
C THR A 161 12.26 1.00 8.33
N ILE A 162 11.70 1.84 9.18
CA ILE A 162 10.44 2.53 9.01
C ILE A 162 10.76 3.62 7.99
N PHE A 163 9.79 3.97 7.19
CA PHE A 163 9.96 5.05 6.24
C PHE A 163 10.11 6.37 7.03
N PRO A 164 11.07 7.25 6.72
CA PRO A 164 11.77 7.38 5.45
C PRO A 164 13.24 6.96 5.54
N ASP A 165 13.54 5.68 5.63
CA ASP A 165 14.95 5.24 5.53
C ASP A 165 15.52 5.29 4.09
N HIS A 166 14.85 6.01 3.18
CA HIS A 166 15.23 6.24 1.77
C HIS A 166 15.55 5.03 0.90
N ARG A 167 15.60 3.80 1.43
CA ARG A 167 16.01 2.60 0.70
C ARG A 167 15.15 2.38 -0.55
N PRO A 168 15.67 2.69 -1.74
CA PRO A 168 14.92 2.52 -2.97
C PRO A 168 14.79 1.02 -3.30
N LEU A 169 13.78 0.68 -4.09
CA LEU A 169 13.66 -0.66 -4.67
C LEU A 169 14.92 -1.06 -5.45
N SER A 170 15.66 -0.08 -5.99
CA SER A 170 16.93 -0.29 -6.67
C SER A 170 18.01 -0.93 -5.80
N GLU A 171 17.96 -0.81 -4.46
CA GLU A 171 18.93 -1.48 -3.57
C GLU A 171 18.88 -3.00 -3.64
N MET A 172 17.75 -3.57 -4.05
CA MET A 172 17.61 -5.02 -4.18
C MET A 172 18.33 -5.55 -5.43
N PHE A 173 18.45 -4.73 -6.48
CA PHE A 173 18.97 -5.16 -7.78
C PHE A 173 20.46 -5.54 -7.77
N PRO A 174 21.37 -4.83 -7.07
CA PRO A 174 22.78 -5.23 -6.98
C PRO A 174 23.01 -6.60 -6.32
N VAL A 175 22.08 -7.08 -5.49
CA VAL A 175 22.25 -8.31 -4.69
C VAL A 175 21.98 -9.56 -5.52
N ALA A 176 20.96 -9.53 -6.39
CA ALA A 176 20.58 -10.67 -7.23
C ALA A 176 19.77 -10.24 -8.47
N PRO A 177 20.36 -9.44 -9.39
CA PRO A 177 19.60 -8.77 -10.45
C PRO A 177 18.93 -9.76 -11.40
N GLN A 178 19.65 -10.82 -11.76
CA GLN A 178 19.15 -11.84 -12.69
C GLN A 178 17.96 -12.61 -12.12
N LYS A 179 18.00 -12.98 -10.83
CA LYS A 179 16.90 -13.70 -10.18
C LYS A 179 15.64 -12.84 -10.06
N ILE A 180 15.81 -11.56 -9.69
CA ILE A 180 14.70 -10.60 -9.59
C ILE A 180 14.06 -10.39 -10.96
N LEU A 181 14.87 -10.12 -11.99
CA LEU A 181 14.39 -9.92 -13.35
C LEU A 181 13.67 -11.15 -13.88
N LEU A 182 14.22 -12.35 -13.67
CA LEU A 182 13.60 -13.61 -14.07
C LEU A 182 12.23 -13.81 -13.39
N LEU A 183 12.12 -13.58 -12.09
CA LEU A 183 10.85 -13.73 -11.37
C LEU A 183 9.81 -12.71 -11.78
N VAL A 184 10.20 -11.45 -11.95
CA VAL A 184 9.28 -10.40 -12.38
C VAL A 184 8.85 -10.61 -13.83
N SER A 185 9.75 -11.01 -14.72
CA SER A 185 9.42 -11.28 -16.13
C SER A 185 8.54 -12.52 -16.28
N THR A 186 8.82 -13.59 -15.54
CA THR A 186 7.96 -14.79 -15.51
C THR A 186 6.58 -14.48 -14.92
N ALA A 187 6.49 -13.65 -13.88
CA ALA A 187 5.21 -13.19 -13.36
C ALA A 187 4.43 -12.32 -14.37
N LEU A 188 5.11 -11.43 -15.09
CA LEU A 188 4.51 -10.60 -16.15
C LEU A 188 3.98 -11.47 -17.29
N LEU A 189 4.82 -12.34 -17.86
CA LEU A 189 4.45 -13.21 -18.99
C LEU A 189 3.40 -14.24 -18.59
N GLY A 190 3.58 -14.89 -17.43
CA GLY A 190 2.63 -15.84 -16.87
C GLY A 190 1.28 -15.18 -16.59
N GLY A 191 1.29 -13.95 -16.05
CA GLY A 191 0.08 -13.15 -15.85
C GLY A 191 -0.59 -12.76 -17.18
N ALA A 192 0.19 -12.39 -18.19
CA ALA A 192 -0.34 -12.05 -19.52
C ALA A 192 -1.03 -13.23 -20.18
N VAL A 193 -0.37 -14.40 -20.21
CA VAL A 193 -0.92 -15.62 -20.81
C VAL A 193 -2.14 -16.08 -20.04
N THR A 194 -2.05 -16.18 -18.71
CA THR A 194 -3.16 -16.65 -17.87
C THR A 194 -4.36 -15.70 -17.97
N GLY A 195 -4.14 -14.39 -17.94
CA GLY A 195 -5.19 -13.40 -18.11
C GLY A 195 -5.78 -13.42 -19.52
N SER A 196 -4.99 -13.66 -20.55
CA SER A 196 -5.49 -13.75 -21.93
C SER A 196 -6.42 -14.95 -22.13
N VAL A 197 -6.11 -16.08 -21.49
CA VAL A 197 -6.96 -17.28 -21.52
C VAL A 197 -8.24 -17.10 -20.71
N LEU A 198 -8.13 -16.53 -19.50
CA LEU A 198 -9.27 -16.37 -18.60
C LEU A 198 -10.19 -15.20 -18.99
N GLY A 199 -9.68 -14.18 -19.67
CA GLY A 199 -10.42 -12.95 -20.00
C GLY A 199 -11.75 -13.21 -20.73
N PRO A 200 -11.74 -13.98 -21.83
CA PRO A 200 -12.98 -14.37 -22.53
C PRO A 200 -13.92 -15.24 -21.69
N MET A 201 -13.39 -16.02 -20.74
CA MET A 201 -14.18 -16.92 -19.89
C MET A 201 -14.83 -16.20 -18.69
N LEU A 202 -14.31 -15.03 -18.34
CA LEU A 202 -14.76 -14.24 -17.19
C LEU A 202 -15.32 -12.88 -17.65
N PRO A 203 -16.55 -12.83 -18.21
CA PRO A 203 -17.13 -11.56 -18.67
C PRO A 203 -17.49 -10.61 -17.52
N ASN A 204 -17.68 -11.14 -16.30
CA ASN A 204 -18.04 -10.34 -15.13
C ASN A 204 -16.79 -9.73 -14.45
N PRO A 205 -16.72 -8.39 -14.28
CA PRO A 205 -15.61 -7.72 -13.60
C PRO A 205 -15.34 -8.21 -12.16
N MET A 206 -16.37 -8.65 -11.44
CA MET A 206 -16.22 -9.22 -10.10
C MET A 206 -15.44 -10.54 -10.15
N HIS A 207 -15.76 -11.43 -11.10
CA HIS A 207 -15.04 -12.69 -11.27
C HIS A 207 -13.60 -12.46 -11.72
N GLN A 208 -13.38 -11.47 -12.60
CA GLN A 208 -12.04 -11.02 -12.99
C GLN A 208 -11.21 -10.54 -11.78
N ALA A 209 -11.81 -9.72 -10.91
CA ALA A 209 -11.15 -9.25 -9.70
C ALA A 209 -10.78 -10.41 -8.76
N LEU A 210 -11.70 -11.35 -8.52
CA LEU A 210 -11.46 -12.52 -7.68
C LEU A 210 -10.37 -13.43 -8.28
N ALA A 211 -10.41 -13.67 -9.58
CA ALA A 211 -9.41 -14.48 -10.29
C ALA A 211 -8.01 -13.85 -10.20
N ILE A 212 -7.88 -12.54 -10.44
CA ILE A 212 -6.61 -11.84 -10.24
C ILE A 212 -6.17 -11.91 -8.79
N GLY A 213 -7.06 -11.65 -7.83
CA GLY A 213 -6.74 -11.78 -6.41
C GLY A 213 -6.14 -13.13 -6.06
N LEU A 214 -6.75 -14.23 -6.53
CA LEU A 214 -6.26 -15.58 -6.29
C LEU A 214 -4.92 -15.86 -6.97
N ILE A 215 -4.81 -15.57 -8.27
CA ILE A 215 -3.62 -15.91 -9.07
C ILE A 215 -2.44 -15.02 -8.68
N VAL A 216 -2.63 -13.70 -8.72
CA VAL A 216 -1.58 -12.73 -8.38
C VAL A 216 -1.22 -12.80 -6.89
N GLY A 217 -2.22 -13.01 -6.02
CA GLY A 217 -1.99 -13.30 -4.60
C GLY A 217 -1.17 -14.57 -4.37
N GLY A 218 -1.42 -15.62 -5.15
CA GLY A 218 -0.65 -16.87 -5.08
C GLY A 218 0.79 -16.68 -5.53
N VAL A 219 0.99 -16.13 -6.74
CA VAL A 219 2.33 -15.88 -7.32
C VAL A 219 3.17 -14.99 -6.40
N SER A 220 2.59 -13.92 -5.87
CA SER A 220 3.28 -13.02 -4.94
C SER A 220 3.64 -13.69 -3.61
N THR A 221 2.76 -14.53 -3.07
CA THR A 221 3.03 -15.28 -1.83
C THR A 221 4.14 -16.30 -2.04
N LEU A 222 4.13 -17.00 -3.18
CA LEU A 222 5.20 -17.93 -3.56
C LEU A 222 6.53 -17.19 -3.73
N SER A 223 6.52 -16.03 -4.39
CA SER A 223 7.71 -15.20 -4.57
C SER A 223 8.27 -14.70 -3.24
N TYR A 224 7.41 -14.30 -2.31
CA TYR A 224 7.79 -13.95 -0.95
C TYR A 224 8.41 -15.13 -0.21
N ALA A 225 7.79 -16.31 -0.26
CA ALA A 225 8.28 -17.51 0.40
C ALA A 225 9.63 -17.97 -0.17
N TRP A 226 9.80 -17.88 -1.49
CA TRP A 226 11.00 -18.32 -2.19
C TRP A 226 12.20 -17.39 -1.95
N ALA A 227 11.95 -16.11 -1.70
CA ALA A 227 13.00 -15.13 -1.41
C ALA A 227 13.46 -15.12 0.05
N LEU A 228 12.88 -15.95 0.93
CA LEU A 228 13.30 -16.10 2.32
C LEU A 228 14.26 -17.29 2.47
N ASP A 229 15.34 -17.10 3.23
CA ASP A 229 16.31 -18.18 3.55
C ASP A 229 15.66 -19.31 4.36
N VAL A 230 14.70 -18.97 5.24
CA VAL A 230 13.96 -19.93 6.05
C VAL A 230 12.50 -19.91 5.62
N PRO A 231 11.91 -21.07 5.24
CA PRO A 231 10.54 -21.11 4.78
C PRO A 231 9.58 -20.65 5.90
N PRO A 232 8.69 -19.69 5.61
CA PRO A 232 7.74 -19.20 6.59
C PRO A 232 6.72 -20.27 6.98
N SER A 233 6.20 -20.19 8.21
CA SER A 233 5.16 -21.11 8.68
C SER A 233 3.90 -21.06 7.81
N LYS A 234 3.13 -22.17 7.74
CA LYS A 234 1.84 -22.23 7.02
C LYS A 234 0.89 -21.09 7.42
N LYS A 235 0.84 -20.76 8.72
CA LYS A 235 0.01 -19.67 9.24
C LYS A 235 0.47 -18.30 8.71
N THR A 236 1.77 -18.08 8.61
CA THR A 236 2.36 -16.86 8.04
C THR A 236 2.06 -16.76 6.55
N LEU A 237 2.16 -17.87 5.81
CA LEU A 237 1.85 -17.93 4.38
C LEU A 237 0.37 -17.66 4.09
N ILE A 238 -0.54 -18.30 4.83
CA ILE A 238 -1.99 -18.06 4.69
C ILE A 238 -2.31 -16.61 5.03
N ARG A 239 -1.72 -16.09 6.12
CA ARG A 239 -1.90 -14.69 6.51
C ARG A 239 -1.39 -13.77 5.40
N TYR A 240 -0.21 -14.02 4.84
CA TYR A 240 0.36 -13.24 3.75
C TYR A 240 -0.46 -13.34 2.46
N PHE A 241 -0.97 -14.53 2.12
CA PHE A 241 -1.82 -14.73 0.96
C PHE A 241 -3.12 -13.94 1.08
N ILE A 242 -3.86 -14.10 2.19
CA ILE A 242 -5.10 -13.34 2.41
C ILE A 242 -4.79 -11.85 2.48
N TRP A 243 -3.76 -11.49 3.25
CA TRP A 243 -3.31 -10.12 3.43
C TRP A 243 -1.78 -10.07 3.61
N PRO A 244 -1.02 -9.61 2.60
CA PRO A 244 -1.46 -8.69 1.57
C PRO A 244 -1.83 -9.26 0.18
N GLY A 245 -1.39 -10.46 -0.20
CA GLY A 245 -1.37 -10.94 -1.59
C GLY A 245 -2.68 -10.75 -2.35
N PHE A 246 -3.73 -11.43 -1.90
CA PHE A 246 -5.07 -11.42 -2.50
C PHE A 246 -5.65 -10.02 -2.58
N THR A 247 -5.63 -9.30 -1.46
CA THR A 247 -6.23 -7.96 -1.38
C THR A 247 -5.50 -6.93 -2.22
N MET A 248 -4.17 -6.97 -2.28
CA MET A 248 -3.40 -6.05 -3.13
C MET A 248 -3.54 -6.40 -4.60
N GLY A 249 -3.63 -7.68 -4.95
CA GLY A 249 -3.93 -8.11 -6.32
C GLY A 249 -5.25 -7.52 -6.83
N ILE A 250 -6.32 -7.64 -6.04
CA ILE A 250 -7.61 -7.01 -6.34
C ILE A 250 -7.47 -5.50 -6.46
N THR A 251 -6.78 -4.87 -5.50
CA THR A 251 -6.58 -3.42 -5.49
C THR A 251 -5.90 -2.92 -6.76
N TYR A 252 -4.80 -3.56 -7.20
CA TYR A 252 -4.12 -3.16 -8.44
C TYR A 252 -5.00 -3.36 -9.66
N PHE A 253 -5.72 -4.49 -9.74
CA PHE A 253 -6.68 -4.71 -10.81
C PHE A 253 -7.72 -3.59 -10.88
N LEU A 254 -8.36 -3.24 -9.75
CA LEU A 254 -9.41 -2.22 -9.74
C LEU A 254 -8.88 -0.84 -10.14
N ILE A 255 -7.68 -0.47 -9.69
CA ILE A 255 -7.04 0.80 -10.10
C ILE A 255 -6.78 0.78 -11.61
N LEU A 256 -6.09 -0.26 -12.11
CA LEU A 256 -5.68 -0.34 -13.51
C LEU A 256 -6.88 -0.47 -14.45
N ALA A 257 -7.86 -1.31 -14.11
CA ALA A 257 -9.08 -1.48 -14.88
C ALA A 257 -9.89 -0.19 -14.95
N TYR A 258 -9.95 0.58 -13.86
CA TYR A 258 -10.65 1.87 -13.85
C TYR A 258 -9.95 2.89 -14.74
N LEU A 259 -8.63 3.02 -14.60
CA LEU A 259 -7.85 3.92 -15.44
C LEU A 259 -7.99 3.53 -16.92
N LEU A 260 -7.80 2.25 -17.24
CA LEU A 260 -7.81 1.74 -18.62
C LEU A 260 -9.19 1.88 -19.27
N ARG A 261 -10.25 1.41 -18.59
CA ARG A 261 -11.59 1.25 -19.18
C ARG A 261 -12.48 2.49 -19.03
N ILE A 262 -12.32 3.27 -17.96
CA ILE A 262 -13.20 4.41 -17.63
C ILE A 262 -12.52 5.75 -17.88
N VAL A 263 -11.24 5.90 -17.51
CA VAL A 263 -10.54 7.20 -17.65
C VAL A 263 -9.99 7.37 -19.05
N PHE A 264 -9.26 6.38 -19.55
CA PHE A 264 -8.67 6.40 -20.89
C PHE A 264 -9.58 5.80 -21.96
N GLU A 265 -10.69 5.17 -21.56
CA GLU A 265 -11.70 4.56 -22.44
C GLU A 265 -11.08 3.63 -23.51
N ILE A 266 -9.98 2.95 -23.16
CA ILE A 266 -9.27 2.07 -24.10
C ILE A 266 -10.07 0.80 -24.28
N LYS A 267 -10.56 0.58 -25.50
CA LYS A 267 -11.30 -0.62 -25.88
C LYS A 267 -10.35 -1.68 -26.38
N LEU A 268 -10.08 -2.68 -25.54
CA LEU A 268 -9.30 -3.85 -25.88
C LEU A 268 -10.21 -5.09 -25.96
N PRO A 269 -9.86 -6.10 -26.78
CA PRO A 269 -10.50 -7.41 -26.71
C PRO A 269 -10.41 -8.01 -25.30
N PRO A 270 -11.39 -8.81 -24.83
CA PRO A 270 -11.40 -9.35 -23.46
C PRO A 270 -10.12 -10.08 -23.05
N ALA A 271 -9.48 -10.80 -23.99
CA ALA A 271 -8.20 -11.46 -23.77
C ALA A 271 -7.07 -10.45 -23.51
N SER A 272 -6.88 -9.48 -24.39
CA SER A 272 -5.81 -8.48 -24.26
C SER A 272 -6.02 -7.57 -23.06
N ASP A 273 -7.27 -7.19 -22.76
CA ASP A 273 -7.63 -6.37 -21.62
C ASP A 273 -7.28 -7.07 -20.29
N PHE A 274 -7.81 -8.27 -20.07
CA PHE A 274 -7.56 -8.99 -18.81
C PHE A 274 -6.12 -9.50 -18.70
N GLY A 275 -5.51 -9.90 -19.83
CA GLY A 275 -4.09 -10.25 -19.93
C GLY A 275 -3.18 -9.10 -19.47
N LEU A 276 -3.39 -7.88 -19.98
CA LEU A 276 -2.61 -6.71 -19.61
C LEU A 276 -2.74 -6.38 -18.12
N LEU A 277 -3.99 -6.35 -17.61
CA LEU A 277 -4.28 -6.03 -16.21
C LEU A 277 -3.67 -7.06 -15.24
N MET A 278 -3.76 -8.35 -15.58
CA MET A 278 -3.16 -9.42 -14.79
C MET A 278 -1.63 -9.38 -14.85
N ALA A 279 -1.04 -9.16 -16.03
CA ALA A 279 0.42 -9.04 -16.19
C ALA A 279 0.99 -7.94 -15.29
N ILE A 280 0.49 -6.71 -15.43
CA ILE A 280 1.00 -5.56 -14.66
C ILE A 280 0.82 -5.81 -13.15
N SER A 281 -0.34 -6.32 -12.73
CA SER A 281 -0.61 -6.62 -11.32
C SER A 281 0.33 -7.71 -10.78
N ALA A 282 0.56 -8.79 -11.55
CA ALA A 282 1.44 -9.88 -11.20
C ALA A 282 2.90 -9.42 -11.07
N GLY A 283 3.41 -8.72 -12.08
CA GLY A 283 4.79 -8.22 -12.08
C GLY A 283 5.04 -7.25 -10.93
N TRP A 284 4.12 -6.30 -10.72
CA TRP A 284 4.27 -5.30 -9.67
C TRP A 284 4.21 -5.89 -8.26
N LEU A 285 3.22 -6.75 -7.98
CA LEU A 285 3.09 -7.34 -6.64
C LEU A 285 4.18 -8.38 -6.34
N THR A 286 4.71 -9.05 -7.37
CA THR A 286 5.90 -9.90 -7.26
C THR A 286 7.12 -9.08 -6.86
N LEU A 287 7.37 -7.96 -7.56
CA LEU A 287 8.47 -7.05 -7.22
C LEU A 287 8.35 -6.52 -5.77
N GLU A 288 7.15 -6.08 -5.37
CA GLU A 288 6.92 -5.62 -3.99
C GLU A 288 7.13 -6.74 -2.95
N SER A 289 6.74 -7.99 -3.27
CA SER A 289 6.91 -9.15 -2.39
C SER A 289 8.37 -9.57 -2.22
N LEU A 290 9.15 -9.56 -3.31
CA LEU A 290 10.60 -9.80 -3.26
C LEU A 290 11.30 -8.75 -2.41
N PHE A 291 10.90 -7.49 -2.53
CA PHE A 291 11.49 -6.42 -1.73
C PHE A 291 11.15 -6.54 -0.23
N ILE A 292 9.95 -7.02 0.11
CA ILE A 292 9.60 -7.30 1.51
C ILE A 292 10.46 -8.41 2.08
N ALA A 293 10.66 -9.50 1.32
CA ALA A 293 11.56 -10.58 1.72
C ALA A 293 13.00 -10.06 1.92
N TYR A 294 13.51 -9.23 1.00
CA TYR A 294 14.81 -8.58 1.12
C TYR A 294 14.95 -7.76 2.41
N LEU A 295 13.93 -6.98 2.76
CA LEU A 295 13.96 -6.18 4.00
C LEU A 295 13.87 -7.04 5.26
N GLN A 296 13.10 -8.12 5.20
CA GLN A 296 13.03 -9.08 6.29
C GLN A 296 14.38 -9.76 6.52
N TRP A 297 15.09 -10.11 5.44
CA TRP A 297 16.45 -10.65 5.50
C TRP A 297 17.41 -9.72 6.24
N GLY A 298 17.42 -8.43 5.90
CA GLY A 298 18.22 -7.41 6.57
C GLY A 298 17.91 -7.28 8.07
N LYS A 299 16.64 -7.45 8.47
CA LYS A 299 16.23 -7.44 9.89
C LYS A 299 16.74 -8.66 10.66
N THR A 300 16.78 -9.84 10.05
CA THR A 300 17.29 -11.07 10.69
C THR A 300 18.82 -11.11 10.80
N LYS A 301 19.55 -10.56 9.83
CA LYS A 301 21.02 -10.58 9.83
C LYS A 301 21.68 -9.39 10.56
N ALA A 302 21.05 -8.22 10.61
CA ALA A 302 21.57 -7.07 11.36
C ALA A 302 21.89 -7.35 12.84
N PRO A 303 21.06 -8.07 13.63
CA PRO A 303 21.40 -8.41 15.01
C PRO A 303 22.52 -9.46 15.11
N ALA A 304 22.64 -10.38 14.14
CA ALA A 304 23.70 -11.40 14.13
C ALA A 304 25.10 -10.79 13.87
N ILE A 305 25.18 -9.82 12.94
CA ILE A 305 26.43 -9.11 12.63
C ILE A 305 26.84 -8.22 13.82
N ALA A 306 25.89 -7.50 14.44
CA ALA A 306 26.16 -6.67 15.61
C ALA A 306 26.59 -7.48 16.85
N SER A 307 26.14 -8.74 16.99
CA SER A 307 26.64 -9.64 18.03
C SER A 307 28.05 -10.16 17.74
N GLU A 308 28.39 -10.47 16.48
CA GLU A 308 29.74 -10.91 16.10
C GLU A 308 30.79 -9.79 16.27
N GLU A 309 30.44 -8.55 15.95
CA GLU A 309 31.31 -7.38 16.17
C GLU A 309 31.56 -7.11 17.66
N LYS A 310 30.54 -7.26 18.52
CA LYS A 310 30.69 -7.13 19.97
C LYS A 310 31.55 -8.24 20.57
N VAL A 311 31.43 -9.46 20.07
CA VAL A 311 32.25 -10.60 20.54
C VAL A 311 33.72 -10.42 20.14
N ARG A 312 34.00 -9.80 18.99
CA ARG A 312 35.39 -9.47 18.57
C ARG A 312 36.01 -8.27 19.30
N GLN A 313 35.21 -7.45 19.99
CA GLN A 313 35.67 -6.26 20.71
C GLN A 313 35.89 -6.48 22.21
N VAL A 314 35.74 -7.71 22.72
CA VAL A 314 36.17 -8.05 24.09
C VAL A 314 37.68 -8.28 24.03
N PRO A 315 38.52 -7.42 24.63
CA PRO A 315 39.95 -7.69 24.72
C PRO A 315 40.15 -8.85 25.70
N THR A 316 40.85 -9.90 25.26
CA THR A 316 41.52 -10.87 26.13
C THR A 316 42.67 -10.21 26.87
#